data_AF-A0A2E8GZ75-F1
#
_entry.id   AF-A0A2E8GZ75-F1
#
_cell.length_a   1.000
_cell.length_b   1.000
_cell.length_c   1.000
_cell.angle_alpha   90.00
_cell.angle_beta   90.00
_cell.angle_gamma   90.00
#
_symmetry.space_group_name_H-M   'P 1'
#
loop_
_entity.id
_entity.type
_entity.pdbx_description
1 polymer ?
#
loop_
_entity_poly.entity_id
_entity_poly.type
_entity_poly.pdbx_seq_one_letter_code
_entity_poly.pdbx_strand_id
1 'polypeptide(L)'
;MKLALAVDYGFDDQLIFGQQLGADAVVVSLDEWRHDLLAGARNRVQQTGLALAGIRLPDAGPEDLDALPTIVTAAGAAGVNMLSCGLPPPRPSGSTEAEPDGRGGALVHHYGEADAADRGTPPVTIADALERFDPVAAAAGVQIAWRTGTPGAPYEADLLQLLEADRYPAMGLDVSLAGLAGTDYLPALEKMLVGGRLWLVEMSNLVGQHDQRDAFLDEGVIDIPRVLRLLHQGGYAGSLRAGPPPGMNEDSAWGHTGRSFDLGFLRAALQVVENRPDRRA
;
A
#
# COMPACT_ATOMS: atom_id res chain seq x y z
N MET A 1 -15.52 -3.48 2.87
CA MET A 1 -14.05 -3.43 2.66
C MET A 1 -13.40 -4.78 2.97
N LYS A 2 -12.30 -5.14 2.29
CA LYS A 2 -11.56 -6.39 2.56
C LYS A 2 -10.33 -6.10 3.42
N LEU A 3 -10.12 -6.85 4.49
CA LEU A 3 -8.93 -6.71 5.32
C LEU A 3 -7.80 -7.56 4.72
N ALA A 4 -6.70 -6.92 4.36
CA ALA A 4 -5.58 -7.53 3.64
C ALA A 4 -4.27 -7.47 4.43
N LEU A 5 -3.36 -8.40 4.11
CA LEU A 5 -2.02 -8.47 4.68
C LEU A 5 -0.97 -8.40 3.57
N ALA A 6 0.12 -7.66 3.79
CA ALA A 6 1.28 -7.69 2.92
C ALA A 6 2.08 -8.97 3.21
N VAL A 7 2.37 -9.78 2.20
CA VAL A 7 3.19 -11.00 2.34
C VAL A 7 4.29 -10.99 1.30
N ASP A 8 5.44 -11.58 1.61
CA ASP A 8 6.58 -11.65 0.71
C ASP A 8 6.51 -12.93 -0.12
N TYR A 9 6.85 -12.81 -1.40
CA TYR A 9 6.89 -13.97 -2.27
C TYR A 9 7.92 -14.99 -1.77
N GLY A 10 7.51 -16.25 -1.68
CA GLY A 10 8.37 -17.34 -1.22
C GLY A 10 8.14 -17.76 0.23
N PHE A 11 7.47 -16.92 1.03
CA PHE A 11 7.23 -17.14 2.46
C PHE A 11 5.81 -17.65 2.73
N ASP A 12 5.61 -18.96 2.56
CA ASP A 12 4.30 -19.59 2.73
C ASP A 12 3.79 -19.54 4.19
N ASP A 13 4.69 -19.41 5.15
CA ASP A 13 4.37 -19.19 6.56
C ASP A 13 3.58 -17.90 6.78
N GLN A 14 3.91 -16.82 6.05
CA GLN A 14 3.18 -15.55 6.11
C GLN A 14 1.75 -15.68 5.55
N LEU A 15 1.56 -16.50 4.50
CA LEU A 15 0.24 -16.81 3.97
C LEU A 15 -0.60 -17.60 4.98
N ILE A 16 -0.02 -18.64 5.58
CA ILE A 16 -0.66 -19.44 6.64
C ILE A 16 -1.04 -18.54 7.82
N PHE A 17 -0.15 -17.64 8.22
CA PHE A 17 -0.40 -16.67 9.27
C PHE A 17 -1.58 -15.74 8.93
N GLY A 18 -1.64 -15.24 7.70
CA GLY A 18 -2.79 -14.47 7.20
C GLY A 18 -4.11 -15.21 7.33
N GLN A 19 -4.15 -16.52 7.07
CA GLN A 19 -5.33 -17.36 7.31
C GLN A 19 -5.68 -17.44 8.80
N GLN A 20 -4.68 -17.67 9.66
CA GLN A 20 -4.87 -17.81 11.10
C GLN A 20 -5.44 -16.53 11.73
N LEU A 21 -4.99 -15.37 11.26
CA LEU A 21 -5.51 -14.07 11.68
C LEU A 21 -6.84 -13.69 10.99
N GLY A 22 -7.30 -14.50 10.04
CA GLY A 22 -8.57 -14.34 9.33
C GLY A 22 -8.60 -13.23 8.28
N ALA A 23 -7.45 -12.90 7.67
CA ALA A 23 -7.39 -11.94 6.57
C ALA A 23 -8.35 -12.33 5.43
N ASP A 24 -8.96 -11.35 4.77
CA ASP A 24 -9.81 -11.58 3.59
C ASP A 24 -8.97 -11.73 2.32
N ALA A 25 -7.82 -11.06 2.26
CA ALA A 25 -6.96 -11.00 1.09
C ALA A 25 -5.48 -10.81 1.46
N VAL A 26 -4.59 -10.92 0.47
CA VAL A 26 -3.17 -10.58 0.59
C VAL A 26 -2.70 -9.74 -0.58
N VAL A 27 -1.71 -8.89 -0.33
CA VAL A 27 -0.88 -8.25 -1.36
C VAL A 27 0.48 -8.93 -1.31
N VAL A 28 0.88 -9.56 -2.41
CA VAL A 28 2.17 -10.26 -2.49
C VAL A 28 3.25 -9.28 -2.95
N SER A 29 4.28 -9.06 -2.15
CA SER A 29 5.45 -8.27 -2.49
C SER A 29 6.48 -9.12 -3.24
N LEU A 30 7.01 -8.58 -4.33
CA LEU A 30 8.19 -9.12 -5.01
C LEU A 30 9.39 -8.22 -4.68
N ASP A 31 10.55 -8.83 -4.51
CA ASP A 31 11.81 -8.11 -4.32
C ASP A 31 12.44 -7.64 -5.64
N GLU A 32 11.98 -8.21 -6.76
CA GLU A 32 12.51 -7.95 -8.10
C GLU A 32 11.40 -7.83 -9.15
N TRP A 33 11.69 -7.13 -10.23
CA TRP A 33 10.83 -6.95 -11.40
C TRP A 33 10.80 -8.21 -12.29
N ARG A 34 10.22 -9.29 -11.77
CA ARG A 34 10.22 -10.61 -12.43
C ARG A 34 8.83 -11.09 -12.84
N HIS A 35 8.59 -11.09 -14.14
CA HIS A 35 7.32 -11.53 -14.74
C HIS A 35 7.03 -13.03 -14.55
N ASP A 36 8.06 -13.86 -14.43
CA ASP A 36 7.92 -15.31 -14.31
C ASP A 36 7.45 -15.76 -12.91
N LEU A 37 7.52 -14.88 -11.90
CA LEU A 37 7.05 -15.15 -10.55
C LEU A 37 5.54 -14.94 -10.38
N LEU A 38 4.90 -14.18 -11.28
CA LEU A 38 3.50 -13.74 -11.12
C LEU A 38 2.50 -14.91 -11.04
N ALA A 39 2.65 -15.89 -11.91
CA ALA A 39 1.81 -17.09 -11.91
C ALA A 39 2.02 -17.93 -10.64
N GLY A 40 3.28 -18.03 -10.18
CA GLY A 40 3.63 -18.70 -8.92
C GLY A 40 3.02 -18.01 -7.71
N ALA A 41 3.12 -16.69 -7.63
CA ALA A 41 2.57 -15.87 -6.56
C ALA A 41 1.05 -16.06 -6.46
N ARG A 42 0.34 -15.96 -7.58
CA ARG A 42 -1.11 -16.19 -7.62
C ARG A 42 -1.48 -17.60 -7.20
N ASN A 43 -0.79 -18.62 -7.71
CA ASN A 43 -1.07 -20.01 -7.39
C ASN A 43 -0.93 -20.26 -5.88
N ARG A 44 0.18 -19.82 -5.26
CA ARG A 44 0.40 -19.96 -3.81
C ARG A 44 -0.75 -19.38 -3.00
N VAL A 45 -1.19 -18.15 -3.32
CA VAL A 45 -2.34 -17.53 -2.65
C VAL A 45 -3.62 -18.35 -2.84
N GLN A 46 -3.90 -18.82 -4.06
CA GLN A 46 -5.08 -19.64 -4.35
C GLN A 46 -5.13 -20.94 -3.54
N GLN A 47 -3.98 -21.58 -3.25
CA GLN A 47 -3.94 -22.79 -2.42
C GLN A 47 -4.35 -22.53 -0.96
N THR A 48 -4.33 -21.27 -0.51
CA THR A 48 -4.70 -20.90 0.87
C THR A 48 -6.17 -20.50 1.02
N GLY A 49 -6.90 -20.30 -0.09
CA GLY A 49 -8.27 -19.76 -0.02
C GLY A 49 -8.35 -18.26 0.36
N LEU A 50 -7.22 -17.58 0.58
CA LEU A 50 -7.17 -16.11 0.64
C LEU A 50 -7.39 -15.52 -0.75
N ALA A 51 -7.95 -14.31 -0.83
CA ALA A 51 -8.01 -13.58 -2.09
C ALA A 51 -6.67 -12.89 -2.40
N LEU A 52 -6.26 -12.88 -3.67
CA LEU A 52 -5.16 -12.03 -4.12
C LEU A 52 -5.69 -10.61 -4.38
N ALA A 53 -5.30 -9.65 -3.54
CA ALA A 53 -5.66 -8.24 -3.73
C ALA A 53 -4.79 -7.57 -4.81
N GLY A 54 -3.54 -7.98 -4.93
CA GLY A 54 -2.61 -7.50 -5.95
C GLY A 54 -1.20 -8.01 -5.73
N ILE A 55 -0.31 -7.76 -6.68
CA ILE A 55 1.13 -8.00 -6.54
C ILE A 55 1.84 -6.65 -6.51
N ARG A 56 2.60 -6.40 -5.44
CA ARG A 56 3.42 -5.21 -5.26
C ARG A 56 4.80 -5.46 -5.87
N LEU A 57 5.14 -4.67 -6.87
CA LEU A 57 6.47 -4.60 -7.45
C LEU A 57 7.35 -3.65 -6.60
N PRO A 58 8.69 -3.82 -6.63
CA PRO A 58 9.61 -2.81 -6.10
C PRO A 58 9.36 -1.42 -6.69
N ASP A 59 9.83 -0.38 -6.01
CA ASP A 59 9.80 0.97 -6.59
C ASP A 59 10.60 1.01 -7.90
N ALA A 60 10.01 1.59 -8.94
CA ALA A 60 10.49 1.49 -10.31
C ALA A 60 11.52 2.58 -10.64
N GLY A 61 12.80 2.21 -10.77
CA GLY A 61 13.76 3.05 -11.45
C GLY A 61 13.39 3.27 -12.93
N PRO A 62 14.03 4.23 -13.62
CA PRO A 62 13.76 4.48 -15.03
C PRO A 62 14.03 3.24 -15.91
N GLU A 63 15.06 2.44 -15.60
CA GLU A 63 15.29 1.16 -16.29
C GLU A 63 14.20 0.11 -16.00
N ASP A 64 13.62 0.08 -14.80
CA ASP A 64 12.60 -0.90 -14.42
C ASP A 64 11.28 -0.65 -15.16
N LEU A 65 10.96 0.63 -15.37
CA LEU A 65 9.78 1.06 -16.12
C LEU A 65 9.77 0.54 -17.57
N ASP A 66 10.93 0.23 -18.14
CA ASP A 66 11.01 -0.40 -19.46
C ASP A 66 10.56 -1.86 -19.47
N ALA A 67 10.65 -2.55 -18.33
CA ALA A 67 10.17 -3.92 -18.17
C ALA A 67 8.66 -3.99 -17.89
N LEU A 68 8.02 -2.88 -17.49
CA LEU A 68 6.62 -2.86 -17.09
C LEU A 68 5.65 -3.43 -18.13
N PRO A 69 5.75 -3.11 -19.45
CA PRO A 69 4.84 -3.69 -20.44
C PRO A 69 4.90 -5.22 -20.49
N THR A 70 6.09 -5.80 -20.35
CA THR A 70 6.30 -7.25 -20.31
C THR A 70 5.68 -7.85 -19.06
N ILE A 71 5.89 -7.23 -17.90
CA ILE A 71 5.31 -7.68 -16.62
C ILE A 71 3.79 -7.59 -16.63
N VAL A 72 3.21 -6.50 -17.15
CA VAL A 72 1.76 -6.30 -17.25
C VAL A 72 1.13 -7.35 -18.16
N THR A 73 1.75 -7.61 -19.32
CA THR A 73 1.29 -8.66 -20.24
C THR A 73 1.31 -10.04 -19.57
N ALA A 74 2.40 -10.34 -18.86
CA ALA A 74 2.52 -11.59 -18.11
C ALA A 74 1.53 -11.68 -16.94
N ALA A 75 1.23 -10.57 -16.25
CA ALA A 75 0.21 -10.51 -15.21
C ALA A 75 -1.16 -10.88 -15.75
N GLY A 76 -1.56 -10.31 -16.89
CA GLY A 76 -2.81 -10.66 -17.57
C GLY A 76 -2.87 -12.15 -17.95
N ALA A 77 -1.80 -12.67 -18.54
CA ALA A 77 -1.70 -14.10 -18.89
C ALA A 77 -1.74 -15.02 -17.65
N ALA A 78 -1.21 -14.58 -16.51
CA ALA A 78 -1.24 -15.31 -15.24
C ALA A 78 -2.58 -15.19 -14.51
N GLY A 79 -3.47 -14.29 -14.92
CA GLY A 79 -4.72 -13.96 -14.22
C GLY A 79 -4.51 -13.14 -12.94
N VAL A 80 -3.45 -12.34 -12.90
CA VAL A 80 -3.18 -11.34 -11.86
C VAL A 80 -3.83 -10.03 -12.32
N ASN A 81 -4.88 -9.61 -11.61
CA ASN A 81 -5.71 -8.49 -12.05
C ASN A 81 -5.16 -7.12 -11.64
N MET A 82 -4.25 -7.06 -10.66
CA MET A 82 -3.75 -5.80 -10.12
C MET A 82 -2.27 -5.88 -9.78
N LEU A 83 -1.51 -4.90 -10.27
CA LEU A 83 -0.13 -4.63 -9.91
C LEU A 83 -0.08 -3.32 -9.12
N SER A 84 0.73 -3.28 -8.06
CA SER A 84 1.06 -2.05 -7.33
C SER A 84 2.51 -1.70 -7.63
N CYS A 85 2.78 -0.46 -8.07
CA CYS A 85 4.12 0.03 -8.36
C CYS A 85 4.30 1.42 -7.74
N GLY A 86 5.50 1.69 -7.19
CA GLY A 86 5.89 3.02 -6.74
C GLY A 86 6.93 3.61 -7.68
N LEU A 87 7.15 4.91 -7.58
CA LEU A 87 8.36 5.54 -8.10
C LEU A 87 9.36 5.65 -6.93
N PRO A 88 10.67 5.55 -7.18
CA PRO A 88 11.66 5.68 -6.13
C PRO A 88 11.49 7.04 -5.43
N PRO A 89 11.64 7.08 -4.10
CA PRO A 89 11.74 8.36 -3.42
C PRO A 89 12.94 9.15 -3.99
N PRO A 90 12.86 10.49 -4.07
CA PRO A 90 13.98 11.34 -4.48
C PRO A 90 15.08 11.26 -3.42
N ARG A 91 15.92 10.23 -3.52
CA ARG A 91 16.81 9.71 -2.47
C ARG A 91 16.03 9.12 -1.28
N PRO A 92 16.51 8.02 -0.68
CA PRO A 92 16.08 7.68 0.65
C PRO A 92 16.49 8.86 1.54
N SER A 93 15.52 9.66 2.02
CA SER A 93 15.72 10.34 3.29
C SER A 93 16.14 9.23 4.24
N GLY A 94 17.34 9.37 4.81
CA GLY A 94 18.01 8.26 5.46
C GLY A 94 17.05 7.48 6.32
N SER A 95 16.80 6.21 5.95
CA SER A 95 16.49 5.23 6.96
C SER A 95 17.78 5.08 7.76
N THR A 96 18.03 6.02 8.68
CA THR A 96 18.79 5.68 9.87
C THR A 96 17.99 4.55 10.51
N GLU A 97 18.68 3.46 10.81
CA GLU A 97 18.11 2.22 11.32
C GLU A 97 16.97 2.47 12.31
N ALA A 98 15.96 1.58 12.33
CA ALA A 98 14.83 1.75 13.23
C ALA A 98 15.30 1.96 14.68
N GLU A 99 14.78 3.00 15.34
CA GLU A 99 15.25 3.43 16.65
C GLU A 99 14.28 3.00 17.76
N PRO A 100 14.78 2.59 18.95
CA PRO A 100 13.96 2.05 20.03
C PRO A 100 13.29 3.16 20.88
N ASP A 101 12.71 4.16 20.23
CA ASP A 101 12.06 5.29 20.90
C ASP A 101 10.52 5.23 20.81
N GLY A 102 9.97 4.23 20.10
CA GLY A 102 8.54 3.96 19.97
C GLY A 102 7.84 3.65 21.29
N ARG A 103 6.51 3.51 21.25
CA ARG A 103 5.72 3.15 22.43
C ARG A 103 6.24 1.85 23.05
N GLY A 104 6.70 1.93 24.30
CA GLY A 104 7.29 0.79 25.01
C GLY A 104 8.68 0.37 24.51
N GLY A 105 9.40 1.24 23.81
CA GLY A 105 10.71 0.94 23.22
C GLY A 105 10.63 0.19 21.88
N ALA A 106 9.46 0.22 21.22
CA ALA A 106 9.31 -0.31 19.87
C ALA A 106 10.27 0.39 18.90
N LEU A 107 10.78 -0.36 17.93
CA LEU A 107 11.65 0.14 16.88
C LEU A 107 10.79 0.88 15.84
N VAL A 108 11.08 2.14 15.57
CA VAL A 108 10.34 2.95 14.59
C VAL A 108 11.30 3.59 13.59
N HIS A 109 10.84 3.78 12.36
CA HIS A 109 11.57 4.59 11.41
C HIS A 109 11.24 6.06 11.59
N HIS A 110 12.28 6.88 11.54
CA HIS A 110 12.15 8.33 11.53
C HIS A 110 12.13 8.84 10.11
N TYR A 111 11.24 9.78 9.89
CA TYR A 111 11.10 10.58 8.69
C TYR A 111 11.42 12.01 9.14
N GLY A 112 12.69 12.41 8.96
CA GLY A 112 13.08 13.80 9.21
C GLY A 112 12.29 14.76 8.32
N GLU A 113 12.40 16.07 8.57
CA GLU A 113 12.08 17.08 7.55
C GLU A 113 12.97 16.80 6.34
N ALA A 114 12.53 15.94 5.43
CA ALA A 114 13.24 15.72 4.19
C ALA A 114 13.24 17.06 3.47
N ASP A 115 14.44 17.64 3.38
CA ASP A 115 14.82 18.79 2.57
C ASP A 115 13.83 19.00 1.43
N ALA A 116 12.84 19.89 1.64
CA ALA A 116 11.93 20.33 0.58
C ALA A 116 12.69 20.89 -0.65
N ALA A 117 13.99 21.13 -0.49
CA ALA A 117 14.94 21.68 -1.45
C ALA A 117 15.56 20.68 -2.44
N ASP A 118 15.60 19.37 -2.18
CA ASP A 118 16.17 18.39 -3.13
C ASP A 118 15.13 17.37 -3.61
N ARG A 119 14.03 17.90 -4.16
CA ARG A 119 13.06 17.16 -4.97
C ARG A 119 13.70 16.76 -6.31
N GLY A 120 14.75 15.95 -6.28
CA GLY A 120 15.45 15.49 -7.48
C GLY A 120 14.45 15.14 -8.59
N THR A 121 14.76 15.56 -9.82
CA THR A 121 13.83 15.38 -10.94
C THR A 121 13.55 13.89 -11.13
N PRO A 122 12.27 13.45 -11.14
CA PRO A 122 11.96 12.07 -11.43
C PRO A 122 12.50 11.75 -12.83
N PRO A 123 13.13 10.58 -13.02
CA PRO A 123 13.81 10.27 -14.27
C PRO A 123 12.84 10.01 -15.44
N VAL A 124 11.54 9.90 -15.13
CA VAL A 124 10.41 9.83 -16.07
C VAL A 124 9.29 10.71 -15.52
N THR A 125 8.60 11.48 -16.38
CA THR A 125 7.42 12.22 -15.94
C THR A 125 6.25 11.25 -15.68
N ILE A 126 5.46 11.47 -14.63
CA ILE A 126 4.29 10.61 -14.35
C ILE A 126 3.35 10.55 -15.55
N ALA A 127 3.15 11.67 -16.25
CA ALA A 127 2.28 11.73 -17.43
C ALA A 127 2.74 10.77 -18.54
N ASP A 128 4.05 10.74 -18.83
CA ASP A 128 4.62 9.83 -19.83
C ASP A 128 4.44 8.36 -19.40
N ALA A 129 4.61 8.07 -18.12
CA ALA A 129 4.38 6.74 -17.57
C ALA A 129 2.91 6.31 -17.77
N LEU A 130 1.95 7.15 -17.36
CA LEU A 130 0.52 6.84 -17.50
C LEU A 130 0.11 6.64 -18.97
N GLU A 131 0.56 7.52 -19.87
CA GLU A 131 0.24 7.45 -21.30
C GLU A 131 0.84 6.22 -21.99
N ARG A 132 2.04 5.80 -21.56
CA ARG A 132 2.68 4.58 -22.07
C ARG A 132 2.01 3.30 -21.54
N PHE A 133 1.63 3.27 -20.27
CA PHE A 133 1.26 2.02 -19.60
C PHE A 133 -0.24 1.72 -19.61
N ASP A 134 -1.10 2.75 -19.64
CA ASP A 134 -2.56 2.56 -19.63
C ASP A 134 -3.07 1.67 -20.77
N PRO A 135 -2.67 1.87 -22.05
CA PRO A 135 -3.14 1.00 -23.12
C PRO A 135 -2.65 -0.45 -22.97
N VAL A 136 -1.45 -0.67 -22.41
CA VAL A 136 -0.91 -2.02 -22.18
C VAL A 136 -1.68 -2.73 -21.07
N ALA A 137 -1.93 -2.01 -19.98
CA ALA A 137 -2.71 -2.49 -18.84
C ALA A 137 -4.15 -2.83 -19.25
N ALA A 138 -4.81 -1.93 -19.99
CA ALA A 138 -6.15 -2.13 -20.54
C ALA A 138 -6.22 -3.35 -21.47
N ALA A 139 -5.25 -3.51 -22.39
CA ALA A 139 -5.19 -4.65 -23.30
C ALA A 139 -4.97 -5.99 -22.57
N ALA A 140 -4.21 -5.98 -21.48
CA ALA A 140 -3.96 -7.15 -20.65
C ALA A 140 -5.09 -7.46 -19.64
N GLY A 141 -6.06 -6.56 -19.47
CA GLY A 141 -7.09 -6.65 -18.43
C GLY A 141 -6.52 -6.50 -17.01
N VAL A 142 -5.43 -5.76 -16.86
CA VAL A 142 -4.71 -5.55 -15.60
C VAL A 142 -4.86 -4.11 -15.16
N GLN A 143 -5.03 -3.91 -13.87
CA GLN A 143 -5.04 -2.62 -13.20
C GLN A 143 -3.66 -2.32 -12.62
N ILE A 144 -3.20 -1.07 -12.75
CA ILE A 144 -1.95 -0.60 -12.15
C ILE A 144 -2.28 0.46 -11.08
N ALA A 145 -1.99 0.12 -9.83
CA ALA A 145 -2.12 1.01 -8.69
C ALA A 145 -0.77 1.69 -8.40
N TRP A 146 -0.73 3.01 -8.54
CA TRP A 146 0.46 3.80 -8.24
C TRP A 146 0.53 4.10 -6.74
N ARG A 147 1.67 3.79 -6.13
CA ARG A 147 1.92 4.06 -4.71
C ARG A 147 2.20 5.53 -4.47
N THR A 148 1.50 6.13 -3.52
CA THR A 148 1.72 7.54 -3.12
C THR A 148 3.00 7.73 -2.30
N GLY A 149 3.47 6.67 -1.63
CA GLY A 149 4.75 6.66 -0.92
C GLY A 149 4.67 7.26 0.49
N THR A 150 5.80 7.79 0.96
CA THR A 150 5.98 8.44 2.27
C THR A 150 5.57 9.92 2.22
N PRO A 151 5.32 10.56 3.39
CA PRO A 151 4.99 11.98 3.44
C PRO A 151 5.94 12.84 2.62
N GLY A 152 5.39 13.76 1.82
CA GLY A 152 6.20 14.71 1.04
C GLY A 152 6.78 14.14 -0.25
N ALA A 153 6.31 12.98 -0.73
CA ALA A 153 6.67 12.45 -2.05
C ALA A 153 6.47 13.54 -3.13
N PRO A 154 7.50 13.87 -3.93
CA PRO A 154 7.55 15.11 -4.70
C PRO A 154 6.50 15.18 -5.83
N TYR A 155 5.92 14.04 -6.18
CA TYR A 155 5.14 13.82 -7.38
C TYR A 155 3.69 13.38 -7.08
N GLU A 156 3.32 13.29 -5.80
CA GLU A 156 1.99 12.85 -5.37
C GLU A 156 0.89 13.76 -5.92
N ALA A 157 1.04 15.09 -5.79
CA ALA A 157 0.06 16.04 -6.30
C ALA A 157 -0.16 15.92 -7.81
N ASP A 158 0.91 15.72 -8.58
CA ASP A 158 0.85 15.55 -10.04
C ASP A 158 0.12 14.25 -10.41
N LEU A 159 0.43 13.15 -9.71
CA LEU A 159 -0.24 11.86 -9.92
C LEU A 159 -1.75 11.97 -9.65
N LEU A 160 -2.13 12.60 -8.54
CA LEU A 160 -3.53 12.79 -8.17
C LEU A 160 -4.27 13.63 -9.22
N GLN A 161 -3.68 14.75 -9.63
CA GLN A 161 -4.26 15.61 -10.65
C GLN A 161 -4.43 14.89 -12.00
N LEU A 162 -3.47 14.06 -12.40
CA LEU A 162 -3.54 13.31 -13.66
C LEU A 162 -4.61 12.22 -13.63
N LEU A 163 -4.79 11.55 -12.49
CA LEU A 163 -5.78 10.47 -12.33
C LEU A 163 -7.21 10.98 -12.09
N GLU A 164 -7.37 12.25 -11.70
CA GLU A 164 -8.67 12.95 -11.72
C GLU A 164 -9.23 13.10 -13.13
N ALA A 165 -8.36 13.22 -14.14
CA ALA A 165 -8.80 13.14 -15.52
C ALA A 165 -9.19 11.69 -15.82
N ASP A 166 -10.40 11.45 -16.35
CA ASP A 166 -10.85 10.13 -16.80
C ASP A 166 -10.18 9.70 -18.12
N ARG A 167 -8.85 9.86 -18.17
CA ARG A 167 -7.99 9.59 -19.32
C ARG A 167 -7.31 8.22 -19.22
N TYR A 168 -7.09 7.73 -18.00
CA TYR A 168 -6.30 6.53 -17.73
C TYR A 168 -7.12 5.49 -16.93
N PRO A 169 -8.09 4.80 -17.56
CA PRO A 169 -9.02 3.89 -16.88
C PRO A 169 -8.35 2.67 -16.21
N ALA A 170 -7.18 2.23 -16.69
CA ALA A 170 -6.43 1.12 -16.11
C ALA A 170 -5.46 1.56 -15.00
N MET A 171 -5.49 2.86 -14.64
CA MET A 171 -4.64 3.45 -13.60
C MET A 171 -5.44 3.88 -12.37
N GLY A 172 -4.86 3.65 -11.20
CA GLY A 172 -5.42 4.02 -9.91
C GLY A 172 -4.33 4.15 -8.84
N LEU A 173 -4.72 4.08 -7.58
CA LEU A 173 -3.89 4.44 -6.43
C LEU A 173 -3.79 3.30 -5.40
N ASP A 174 -2.57 3.11 -4.89
CA ASP A 174 -2.23 2.37 -3.65
C ASP A 174 -1.75 3.40 -2.62
N VAL A 175 -2.67 3.88 -1.78
CA VAL A 175 -2.45 5.06 -0.93
C VAL A 175 -1.92 4.66 0.43
N SER A 176 -0.78 5.20 0.85
CA SER A 176 -0.34 5.12 2.25
C SER A 176 -0.92 6.27 3.06
N LEU A 177 -1.60 5.98 4.17
CA LEU A 177 -2.17 7.01 5.04
C LEU A 177 -1.09 7.90 5.67
N ALA A 178 0.03 7.31 6.09
CA ALA A 178 1.21 8.03 6.53
C ALA A 178 1.65 9.06 5.47
N GLY A 179 1.65 8.68 4.18
CA GLY A 179 1.92 9.57 3.05
C GLY A 179 1.07 10.85 3.04
N LEU A 180 -0.17 10.76 3.50
CA LEU A 180 -1.11 11.88 3.54
C LEU A 180 -0.97 12.78 4.78
N ALA A 181 -0.23 12.36 5.81
CA ALA A 181 -0.20 13.03 7.12
C ALA A 181 0.33 14.47 7.07
N GLY A 182 1.12 14.83 6.05
CA GLY A 182 1.57 16.21 5.80
C GLY A 182 0.49 17.15 5.23
N THR A 183 -0.72 16.65 5.00
CA THR A 183 -1.85 17.39 4.44
C THR A 183 -3.12 17.18 5.29
N ASP A 184 -4.22 17.87 4.96
CA ASP A 184 -5.53 17.50 5.50
C ASP A 184 -5.96 16.16 4.87
N TYR A 185 -5.56 15.06 5.53
CA TYR A 185 -5.62 13.71 4.97
C TYR A 185 -7.05 13.24 4.67
N LEU A 186 -8.06 13.73 5.39
CA LEU A 186 -9.45 13.31 5.17
C LEU A 186 -10.03 13.86 3.86
N PRO A 187 -10.00 15.18 3.58
CA PRO A 187 -10.39 15.71 2.27
C PRO A 187 -9.57 15.13 1.12
N ALA A 188 -8.27 14.93 1.30
CA ALA A 188 -7.42 14.30 0.28
C ALA A 188 -7.91 12.89 -0.05
N LEU A 189 -8.14 12.06 0.97
CA LEU A 189 -8.65 10.71 0.79
C LEU A 189 -10.08 10.68 0.21
N GLU A 190 -10.96 11.59 0.64
CA GLU A 190 -12.32 11.73 0.09
C GLU A 190 -12.29 12.04 -1.40
N LYS A 191 -11.42 12.96 -1.82
CA LYS A 191 -11.25 13.31 -3.24
C LYS A 191 -10.84 12.10 -4.07
N MET A 192 -9.88 11.31 -3.59
CA MET A 192 -9.41 10.08 -4.25
C MET A 192 -10.50 9.02 -4.33
N LEU A 193 -11.30 8.89 -3.26
CA LEU A 193 -12.42 7.95 -3.20
C LEU A 193 -13.53 8.32 -4.19
N VAL A 194 -13.95 9.59 -4.20
CA VAL A 194 -14.98 10.10 -5.13
C VAL A 194 -14.53 9.99 -6.58
N GLY A 195 -13.23 10.17 -6.85
CA GLY A 195 -12.66 9.98 -8.18
C GLY A 195 -12.67 8.52 -8.67
N GLY A 196 -12.96 7.53 -7.82
CA GLY A 196 -12.99 6.11 -8.19
C GLY A 196 -11.61 5.50 -8.47
N ARG A 197 -10.54 6.22 -8.11
CA ARG A 197 -9.15 5.83 -8.34
C ARG A 197 -8.49 5.16 -7.15
N LEU A 198 -9.10 5.22 -5.96
CA LEU A 198 -8.60 4.56 -4.76
C LEU A 198 -8.82 3.05 -4.85
N TRP A 199 -7.76 2.25 -4.99
CA TRP A 199 -7.86 0.80 -5.19
C TRP A 199 -7.29 -0.01 -4.03
N LEU A 200 -6.16 0.44 -3.48
CA LEU A 200 -5.56 -0.11 -2.26
C LEU A 200 -5.34 1.03 -1.25
N VAL A 201 -5.54 0.72 0.03
CA VAL A 201 -5.19 1.63 1.12
C VAL A 201 -4.25 0.89 2.06
N GLU A 202 -3.05 1.41 2.23
CA GLU A 202 -2.13 1.03 3.28
C GLU A 202 -2.44 1.82 4.55
N MET A 203 -2.95 1.10 5.54
CA MET A 203 -3.21 1.60 6.87
C MET A 203 -1.88 1.73 7.59
N SER A 204 -1.46 2.96 7.84
CA SER A 204 -0.24 3.34 8.54
C SER A 204 -0.54 4.57 9.39
N ASN A 205 0.29 4.86 10.39
CA ASN A 205 0.16 6.04 11.23
C ASN A 205 1.54 6.63 11.56
N LEU A 206 1.54 7.89 11.97
CA LEU A 206 2.74 8.63 12.32
C LEU A 206 2.53 9.42 13.61
N VAL A 207 3.60 9.57 14.39
CA VAL A 207 3.68 10.54 15.50
C VAL A 207 4.59 11.68 15.06
N GLY A 208 4.23 12.92 15.43
CA GLY A 208 5.02 14.11 15.14
C GLY A 208 4.48 14.94 13.98
N GLN A 209 4.81 16.24 13.97
CA GLN A 209 4.45 17.16 12.88
C GLN A 209 5.66 17.48 11.98
N HIS A 210 6.85 17.61 12.56
CA HIS A 210 8.08 18.00 11.86
C HIS A 210 9.15 16.89 11.92
N ASP A 211 9.22 16.18 13.06
CA ASP A 211 10.05 14.99 13.24
C ASP A 211 9.10 13.79 13.29
N GLN A 212 8.72 13.30 12.11
CA GLN A 212 7.71 12.25 11.98
C GLN A 212 8.35 10.89 12.19
N ARG A 213 7.62 9.97 12.80
CA ARG A 213 8.07 8.58 12.93
C ARG A 213 6.91 7.62 12.85
N ASP A 214 7.21 6.39 12.47
CA ASP A 214 6.23 5.30 12.46
C ASP A 214 5.54 5.14 13.81
N ALA A 215 4.28 4.75 13.74
CA ALA A 215 3.43 4.58 14.91
C ALA A 215 2.47 3.41 14.71
N PHE A 216 2.04 2.82 15.82
CA PHE A 216 0.94 1.85 15.80
C PHE A 216 -0.35 2.51 15.29
N LEU A 217 -1.27 1.72 14.73
CA LEU A 217 -2.51 2.25 14.15
C LEU A 217 -3.44 2.92 15.17
N ASP A 218 -3.34 2.56 16.44
CA ASP A 218 -4.14 3.10 17.54
C ASP A 218 -3.52 4.35 18.21
N GLU A 219 -2.37 4.80 17.74
CA GLU A 219 -1.71 6.02 18.20
C GLU A 219 -1.39 6.95 17.01
N GLY A 220 -0.84 8.14 17.25
CA GLY A 220 -0.43 9.03 16.17
C GLY A 220 -1.49 10.03 15.73
N VAL A 221 -1.28 10.64 14.57
CA VAL A 221 -2.03 11.80 14.08
C VAL A 221 -3.22 11.45 13.19
N ILE A 222 -3.27 10.21 12.68
CA ILE A 222 -4.33 9.74 11.79
C ILE A 222 -5.40 9.03 12.62
N ASP A 223 -6.64 9.54 12.57
CA ASP A 223 -7.80 8.90 13.21
C ASP A 223 -8.29 7.76 12.33
N ILE A 224 -7.72 6.57 12.54
CA ILE A 224 -8.03 5.37 11.75
C ILE A 224 -9.54 5.04 11.78
N PRO A 225 -10.26 5.03 12.92
CA PRO A 225 -11.70 4.87 12.91
C PRO A 225 -12.45 5.89 12.05
N ARG A 226 -12.01 7.15 12.00
CA ARG A 226 -12.62 8.18 11.15
C ARG A 226 -12.33 7.94 9.67
N VAL A 227 -11.12 7.52 9.32
CA VAL A 227 -10.77 7.10 7.95
C VAL A 227 -11.66 5.94 7.50
N LEU A 228 -11.81 4.91 8.33
CA LEU A 228 -12.66 3.76 8.01
C LEU A 228 -14.14 4.17 7.81
N ARG A 229 -14.66 5.09 8.63
CA ARG A 229 -16.02 5.63 8.43
C ARG A 229 -16.16 6.36 7.09
N LEU A 230 -15.20 7.21 6.74
CA LEU A 230 -15.19 7.91 5.46
C LEU A 230 -15.19 6.92 4.29
N LEU A 231 -14.29 5.94 4.31
CA LEU A 231 -14.21 4.90 3.28
C LEU A 231 -15.52 4.09 3.19
N HIS A 232 -16.12 3.72 4.32
CA HIS A 232 -17.39 3.00 4.34
C HIS A 232 -18.55 3.83 3.76
N GLN A 233 -18.68 5.08 4.20
CA GLN A 233 -19.74 6.00 3.77
C GLN A 233 -19.62 6.34 2.29
N GLY A 234 -18.41 6.47 1.76
CA GLY A 234 -18.15 6.66 0.34
C GLY A 234 -18.18 5.39 -0.50
N GLY A 235 -18.56 4.24 0.07
CA GLY A 235 -18.77 3.00 -0.68
C GLY A 235 -17.49 2.27 -1.11
N TYR A 236 -16.36 2.53 -0.45
CA TYR A 236 -15.10 1.85 -0.76
C TYR A 236 -15.22 0.33 -0.57
N ALA A 237 -14.92 -0.41 -1.65
CA ALA A 237 -15.00 -1.87 -1.69
C ALA A 237 -13.64 -2.56 -1.85
N GLY A 238 -12.55 -1.79 -1.91
CA GLY A 238 -11.19 -2.31 -2.09
C GLY A 238 -10.60 -2.93 -0.82
N SER A 239 -9.27 -3.14 -0.87
CA SER A 239 -8.52 -3.81 0.20
C SER A 239 -7.80 -2.80 1.09
N LEU A 240 -7.96 -2.97 2.40
CA LEU A 240 -7.25 -2.25 3.44
C LEU A 240 -6.10 -3.13 3.91
N ARG A 241 -4.87 -2.72 3.63
CA ARG A 241 -3.65 -3.45 3.98
C ARG A 241 -3.03 -2.80 5.21
N ALA A 242 -2.75 -3.56 6.27
CA ALA A 242 -1.88 -3.04 7.33
C ALA A 242 -0.48 -2.78 6.76
N GLY A 243 0.06 -1.58 6.97
CA GLY A 243 1.44 -1.24 6.65
C GLY A 243 2.45 -2.07 7.47
N PRO A 244 3.75 -1.84 7.27
CA PRO A 244 4.76 -2.35 8.20
C PRO A 244 4.51 -1.78 9.61
N PRO A 245 4.37 -2.62 10.65
CA PRO A 245 4.20 -2.12 12.02
C PRO A 245 5.56 -1.67 12.60
N PRO A 246 5.54 -0.85 13.67
CA PRO A 246 6.72 -0.69 14.53
C PRO A 246 7.29 -2.05 14.97
N GLY A 247 8.61 -2.16 15.02
CA GLY A 247 9.31 -3.37 15.44
C GLY A 247 9.11 -3.66 16.92
N MET A 248 8.61 -4.85 17.25
CA MET A 248 8.36 -5.27 18.63
C MET A 248 9.50 -6.12 19.20
N ASN A 249 9.63 -6.13 20.51
CA ASN A 249 10.59 -6.98 21.21
C ASN A 249 10.35 -8.46 20.90
N GLU A 250 11.42 -9.21 20.60
CA GLU A 250 11.39 -10.64 20.25
C GLU A 250 10.46 -10.99 19.08
N ASP A 251 10.18 -10.03 18.19
CA ASP A 251 9.40 -10.29 16.99
C ASP A 251 10.26 -10.88 15.85
N SER A 252 9.60 -11.51 14.90
CA SER A 252 10.21 -11.93 13.64
C SER A 252 10.64 -10.74 12.78
N ALA A 253 11.55 -10.97 11.83
CA ALA A 253 11.95 -9.95 10.84
C ALA A 253 10.77 -9.39 10.02
N TRP A 254 9.71 -10.18 9.81
CA TRP A 254 8.51 -9.74 9.10
C TRP A 254 7.48 -9.03 10.00
N GLY A 255 7.66 -9.05 11.32
CA GLY A 255 6.79 -8.38 12.28
C GLY A 255 5.47 -9.10 12.58
N HIS A 256 5.48 -10.43 12.74
CA HIS A 256 4.29 -11.23 13.06
C HIS A 256 3.46 -10.66 14.22
N THR A 257 4.12 -10.20 15.29
CA THR A 257 3.45 -9.68 16.50
C THR A 257 2.82 -8.32 16.21
N GLY A 258 3.58 -7.38 15.62
CA GLY A 258 3.05 -6.07 15.22
C GLY A 258 1.89 -6.19 14.23
N ARG A 259 2.02 -7.05 13.21
CA ARG A 259 0.97 -7.29 12.20
C ARG A 259 -0.28 -7.92 12.81
N SER A 260 -0.13 -8.79 13.81
CA SER A 260 -1.27 -9.36 14.55
C SER A 260 -2.05 -8.28 15.28
N PHE A 261 -1.34 -7.36 15.93
CA PHE A 261 -1.94 -6.23 16.61
C PHE A 261 -2.71 -5.35 15.63
N ASP A 262 -2.09 -4.93 14.53
CA ASP A 262 -2.69 -4.07 13.52
C ASP A 262 -3.92 -4.71 12.86
N LEU A 263 -3.82 -5.99 12.47
CA LEU A 263 -4.93 -6.70 11.85
C LEU A 263 -6.10 -6.88 12.83
N GLY A 264 -5.80 -7.14 14.10
CA GLY A 264 -6.79 -7.24 15.17
C GLY A 264 -7.51 -5.91 15.41
N PHE A 265 -6.76 -4.81 15.51
CA PHE A 265 -7.29 -3.46 15.65
C PHE A 265 -8.20 -3.08 14.47
N LEU A 266 -7.71 -3.25 13.23
CA LEU A 266 -8.49 -2.95 12.02
C LEU A 266 -9.75 -3.80 11.93
N ARG A 267 -9.68 -5.09 12.29
CA ARG A 267 -10.86 -5.97 12.29
C ARG A 267 -11.92 -5.46 13.27
N ALA A 268 -11.55 -5.13 14.50
CA ALA A 268 -12.47 -4.63 15.50
C ALA A 268 -13.08 -3.29 15.05
N ALA A 269 -12.27 -2.38 14.53
CA ALA A 269 -12.74 -1.09 14.02
C ALA A 269 -13.71 -1.26 12.83
N LEU A 270 -13.42 -2.18 11.90
CA LEU A 270 -14.29 -2.50 10.77
C LEU A 270 -15.62 -3.12 11.22
N GLN A 271 -15.61 -4.01 12.21
CA GLN A 271 -16.84 -4.58 12.77
C GLN A 271 -17.78 -3.50 13.30
N VAL A 272 -17.22 -2.50 14.00
CA VAL A 272 -17.98 -1.35 14.49
C VAL A 272 -18.50 -0.48 13.35
N VAL A 273 -17.65 -0.15 12.38
CA VAL A 273 -18.01 0.77 11.28
C VAL A 273 -19.06 0.17 10.33
N GLU A 274 -18.91 -1.11 9.98
CA GLU A 274 -19.77 -1.79 9.01
C GLU A 274 -20.97 -2.49 9.67
N ASN A 275 -21.11 -2.41 11.01
CA ASN A 275 -22.08 -3.19 11.79
C ASN A 275 -22.04 -4.70 11.43
N ARG A 276 -20.86 -5.24 11.13
CA ARG A 276 -20.74 -6.65 10.71
C ARG A 276 -21.13 -7.54 11.89
N PRO A 277 -22.11 -8.44 11.76
CA PRO A 277 -22.29 -9.49 12.74
C PRO A 277 -21.00 -10.32 12.82
N ASP A 278 -20.71 -10.85 14.00
CA ASP A 278 -19.59 -11.77 14.19
C ASP A 278 -19.73 -12.91 13.17
N ARG A 279 -18.69 -13.16 12.36
CA ARG A 279 -18.71 -14.19 11.30
C ARG A 279 -18.80 -15.62 11.86
N ARG A 280 -18.97 -15.78 13.18
CA ARG A 280 -19.16 -17.02 13.91
C ARG A 280 -20.64 -17.36 14.20
N ALA A 281 -21.59 -16.60 13.66
CA ALA A 281 -23.02 -16.93 13.70
C ALA A 281 -23.47 -17.66 12.42
#